data_AF-A0A366M2X2-F1
#
_entry.id   AF-A0A366M2X2-F1
#
_cell.length_a   1.000
_cell.length_b   1.000
_cell.length_c   1.000
_cell.angle_alpha   90.00
_cell.angle_beta   90.00
_cell.angle_gamma   90.00
#
_symmetry.space_group_name_H-M   'P 1'
#
loop_
_entity.id
_entity.type
_entity.pdbx_description
1 polymer ?
#
loop_
_entity_poly.entity_id
_entity_poly.type
_entity_poly.pdbx_seq_one_letter_code
_entity_poly.pdbx_strand_id
1 'polypeptide(L)'
;MITHPQHTPVAQPDPDEERRRIQTARLLAYRDDGPLLAGLRRVTKAGLPPVPAALASLVAVAAIGAAGMLEPGPMLLVPALVMVVLVGPTATRDHLGRFDWLVPPLIRGGEFLAVLLTGITADVPKWLLFVLVYVVGYHTYDTVYRTRQSIWPPAWVFQAGLGWEVRLLLIGAGAALGVATWVVAVLTLYLGVLFAVESVTSWVRLDKASASRAAESDDLEASPEEVQEQATGDAERG
;
A
#
# COMPACT_ATOMS: atom_id res chain seq x y z
N MET A 1 50.64 12.08 22.48
CA MET A 1 49.48 13.00 22.35
C MET A 1 48.40 12.24 21.58
N ILE A 2 47.43 11.66 22.28
CA ILE A 2 46.37 10.84 21.65
C ILE A 2 45.19 11.78 21.38
N THR A 3 45.05 12.23 20.14
CA THR A 3 43.89 13.01 19.70
C THR A 3 42.68 12.08 19.64
N HIS A 4 41.76 12.22 20.60
CA HIS A 4 40.47 11.57 20.52
C HIS A 4 39.69 12.15 19.32
N PRO A 5 39.12 11.33 18.43
CA PRO A 5 38.28 11.83 17.36
C PRO A 5 37.06 12.52 17.98
N GLN A 6 36.87 13.81 17.66
CA GLN A 6 35.67 14.53 18.06
C GLN A 6 34.48 13.90 17.35
N HIS A 7 33.60 13.27 18.14
CA HIS A 7 32.31 12.80 17.67
C HIS A 7 31.51 14.03 17.24
N THR A 8 31.44 14.30 15.94
CA THR A 8 30.56 15.36 15.43
C THR A 8 29.14 14.92 15.72
N PRO A 9 28.34 15.64 16.53
CA PRO A 9 26.96 15.26 16.75
C PRO A 9 26.26 15.34 15.39
N VAL A 10 25.75 14.22 14.90
CA VAL A 10 24.82 14.24 13.76
C VAL A 10 23.67 15.11 14.21
N ALA A 11 23.50 16.28 13.59
CA ALA A 11 22.44 17.22 13.94
C ALA A 11 21.11 16.47 13.89
N GLN A 12 20.43 16.38 15.03
CA GLN A 12 19.14 15.71 15.12
C GLN A 12 18.17 16.44 14.19
N PRO A 13 17.47 15.73 13.27
CA PRO A 13 16.57 16.39 12.33
C PRO A 13 15.50 17.18 13.08
N ASP A 14 15.07 18.30 12.50
CA ASP A 14 13.96 19.08 13.02
C ASP A 14 12.72 18.16 13.18
N PRO A 15 12.10 18.08 14.38
CA PRO A 15 10.91 17.27 14.62
C PRO A 15 9.77 17.53 13.62
N ASP A 16 9.63 18.75 13.10
CA ASP A 16 8.58 19.10 12.15
C ASP A 16 8.88 18.62 10.72
N GLU A 17 10.15 18.55 10.34
CA GLU A 17 10.58 17.94 9.08
C GLU A 17 10.32 16.44 9.07
N GLU A 18 10.68 15.75 10.16
CA GLU A 18 10.46 14.31 10.28
C GLU A 18 8.95 13.98 10.30
N ARG A 19 8.13 14.79 10.97
CA ARG A 19 6.67 14.65 10.95
C ARG A 19 6.12 14.73 9.52
N ARG A 20 6.55 15.72 8.75
CA ARG A 20 6.10 15.90 7.34
C ARG A 20 6.56 14.75 6.46
N ARG A 21 7.80 14.31 6.61
CA ARG A 21 8.35 13.15 5.88
C ARG A 21 7.52 11.88 6.13
N ILE A 22 7.19 11.58 7.39
CA ILE A 22 6.36 10.42 7.75
C ILE A 22 4.94 10.55 7.17
N GLN A 23 4.35 11.75 7.21
CA GLN A 23 3.03 12.01 6.62
C GLN A 23 3.03 11.78 5.10
N THR A 24 4.01 12.32 4.38
CA THR A 24 4.16 12.08 2.94
C THR A 24 4.34 10.59 2.66
N ALA A 25 5.23 9.89 3.38
CA ALA A 25 5.45 8.47 3.18
C ALA A 25 4.17 7.63 3.38
N ARG A 26 3.34 7.99 4.38
CA ARG A 26 2.03 7.34 4.62
C ARG A 26 1.09 7.56 3.46
N LEU A 27 0.92 8.80 3.00
CA LEU A 27 0.03 9.11 1.88
C LEU A 27 0.47 8.40 0.59
N LEU A 28 1.77 8.35 0.32
CA LEU A 28 2.32 7.61 -0.82
C LEU A 28 2.03 6.11 -0.73
N ALA A 29 2.18 5.50 0.45
CA ALA A 29 1.84 4.10 0.66
C ALA A 29 0.33 3.84 0.49
N TYR A 30 -0.53 4.74 0.97
CA TYR A 30 -1.99 4.57 0.91
C TYR A 30 -2.55 4.76 -0.50
N ARG A 31 -1.90 5.58 -1.34
CA ARG A 31 -2.27 5.77 -2.74
C ARG A 31 -2.13 4.48 -3.56
N ASP A 32 -1.24 3.57 -3.16
CA ASP A 32 -1.02 2.29 -3.84
C ASP A 32 -0.65 2.48 -5.33
N ASP A 33 0.24 3.44 -5.58
CA ASP A 33 0.80 3.71 -6.92
C ASP A 33 1.68 2.52 -7.35
N GLY A 34 1.45 1.98 -8.54
CA GLY A 34 2.16 0.82 -9.08
C GLY A 34 3.37 1.17 -9.95
N PRO A 35 3.84 0.21 -10.77
CA PRO A 35 5.08 0.35 -11.54
C PRO A 35 4.99 1.38 -12.66
N LEU A 36 3.80 1.62 -13.22
CA LEU A 36 3.61 2.61 -14.28
C LEU A 36 3.82 4.02 -13.72
N LEU A 37 3.24 4.30 -12.54
CA LEU A 37 3.42 5.59 -11.88
C LEU A 37 4.82 5.75 -11.28
N ALA A 38 5.44 4.66 -10.81
CA ALA A 38 6.84 4.66 -10.41
C ALA A 38 7.78 5.06 -11.57
N GLY A 39 7.47 4.63 -12.80
CA GLY A 39 8.15 5.08 -14.01
C GLY A 39 7.89 6.55 -14.33
N LEU A 40 6.62 6.99 -14.28
CA LEU A 40 6.22 8.37 -14.57
C LEU A 40 6.95 9.40 -13.69
N ARG A 41 7.08 9.12 -12.39
CA ARG A 41 7.82 9.97 -11.43
C ARG A 41 9.28 10.21 -11.80
N ARG A 42 9.90 9.29 -12.56
CA ARG A 42 11.28 9.43 -13.03
C ARG A 42 11.40 10.32 -14.27
N VAL A 43 10.33 10.43 -15.05
CA VAL A 43 10.33 11.13 -16.35
C VAL A 43 9.93 12.59 -16.21
N THR A 44 8.96 12.90 -15.34
CA THR A 44 8.44 14.26 -15.20
C THR A 44 8.28 14.66 -13.74
N LYS A 45 8.49 15.96 -13.48
CA LYS A 45 8.17 16.63 -12.21
C LYS A 45 6.90 17.48 -12.31
N ALA A 46 6.36 17.66 -13.52
CA ALA A 46 5.07 18.30 -13.71
C ALA A 46 3.96 17.35 -13.24
N GLY A 47 2.97 17.89 -12.53
CA GLY A 47 1.86 17.10 -12.02
C GLY A 47 0.59 17.90 -11.89
N LEU A 48 -0.52 17.22 -11.65
CA LEU A 48 -1.84 17.82 -11.42
C LEU A 48 -2.13 17.98 -9.93
N PRO A 49 -3.01 18.93 -9.54
CA PRO A 49 -3.48 19.04 -8.16
C PRO A 49 -4.15 17.74 -7.71
N PRO A 50 -3.62 17.08 -6.65
CA PRO A 50 -4.02 15.71 -6.31
C PRO A 50 -5.52 15.53 -6.06
N VAL A 51 -6.09 16.36 -5.19
CA VAL A 51 -7.50 16.22 -4.77
C VAL A 51 -8.48 16.55 -5.90
N PRO A 52 -8.39 17.71 -6.60
CA PRO A 52 -9.29 18.00 -7.71
C PRO A 52 -9.23 16.94 -8.82
N ALA A 53 -8.04 16.43 -9.13
CA ALA A 53 -7.86 15.43 -10.16
C ALA A 53 -8.46 14.06 -9.77
N ALA A 54 -8.23 13.60 -8.53
CA ALA A 54 -8.82 12.36 -8.02
C ALA A 54 -10.35 12.47 -7.85
N LEU A 55 -10.85 13.63 -7.47
CA LEU A 55 -12.29 13.88 -7.41
C LEU A 55 -12.91 13.89 -8.81
N ALA A 56 -12.27 14.59 -9.76
CA ALA A 56 -12.73 14.63 -11.15
C ALA A 56 -12.76 13.24 -11.80
N SER A 57 -11.75 12.40 -11.54
CA SER A 57 -11.74 11.03 -12.05
C SER A 57 -12.86 10.17 -11.48
N LEU A 58 -13.09 10.24 -10.16
CA LEU A 58 -14.19 9.53 -9.51
C LEU A 58 -15.55 9.98 -10.06
N VAL A 59 -15.77 11.29 -10.17
CA VAL A 59 -17.02 11.85 -10.71
C VAL A 59 -17.21 11.45 -12.18
N ALA A 60 -16.15 11.48 -12.99
CA ALA A 60 -16.23 11.08 -14.39
C ALA A 60 -16.57 9.59 -14.55
N VAL A 61 -15.94 8.70 -13.77
CA VAL A 61 -16.27 7.27 -13.78
C VAL A 61 -17.72 7.03 -13.31
N ALA A 62 -18.15 7.72 -12.25
CA ALA A 62 -19.53 7.64 -11.77
C ALA A 62 -20.54 8.13 -12.82
N ALA A 63 -20.24 9.24 -13.50
CA ALA A 63 -21.10 9.79 -14.55
C ALA A 63 -21.21 8.83 -15.75
N ILE A 64 -20.11 8.22 -16.18
CA ILE A 64 -20.09 7.20 -17.24
C ILE A 64 -21.02 6.03 -16.89
N GLY A 65 -20.91 5.52 -15.65
CA GLY A 65 -21.77 4.44 -15.16
C GLY A 65 -23.24 4.84 -15.07
N ALA A 66 -23.53 6.01 -14.48
CA ALA A 66 -24.90 6.51 -14.30
C ALA A 66 -25.59 6.83 -15.63
N ALA A 67 -24.84 7.26 -16.64
CA ALA A 67 -25.36 7.52 -17.99
C ALA A 67 -25.56 6.25 -18.82
N GLY A 68 -25.18 5.07 -18.31
CA GLY A 68 -25.30 3.80 -19.04
C GLY A 68 -24.42 3.74 -20.30
N MET A 69 -23.29 4.43 -20.31
CA MET A 69 -22.42 4.55 -21.49
C MET A 69 -21.51 3.34 -21.73
N LEU A 70 -21.48 2.39 -20.79
CA LEU A 70 -20.61 1.22 -20.87
C LEU A 70 -21.31 0.09 -21.62
N GLU A 71 -20.78 -0.23 -22.79
CA GLU A 71 -21.18 -1.37 -23.60
C GLU A 71 -20.05 -2.41 -23.67
N PRO A 72 -20.35 -3.71 -23.85
CA PRO A 72 -19.33 -4.73 -24.06
C PRO A 72 -18.36 -4.38 -25.20
N GLY A 73 -17.07 -4.61 -24.98
CA GLY A 73 -16.00 -4.30 -25.94
C GLY A 73 -15.09 -3.15 -25.49
N PRO A 74 -14.44 -2.42 -26.42
CA PRO A 74 -13.39 -1.45 -26.10
C PRO A 74 -13.78 -0.33 -25.12
N MET A 75 -15.08 0.00 -25.04
CA MET A 75 -15.59 1.03 -24.11
C MET A 75 -15.32 0.67 -22.64
N LEU A 76 -15.17 -0.62 -22.32
CA LEU A 76 -14.88 -1.09 -20.96
C LEU A 76 -13.47 -0.73 -20.46
N LEU A 77 -12.59 -0.27 -21.36
CA LEU A 77 -11.28 0.28 -21.00
C LEU A 77 -11.37 1.74 -20.52
N VAL A 78 -12.45 2.46 -20.85
CA VAL A 78 -12.57 3.90 -20.59
C VAL A 78 -12.49 4.26 -19.09
N PRO A 79 -13.17 3.56 -18.16
CA PRO A 79 -13.03 3.87 -16.73
C PRO A 79 -11.58 3.81 -16.23
N ALA A 80 -10.82 2.81 -16.70
CA ALA A 80 -9.40 2.68 -16.39
C ALA A 80 -8.60 3.86 -16.95
N LEU A 81 -8.81 4.21 -18.22
CA LEU A 81 -8.10 5.33 -18.86
C LEU A 81 -8.40 6.67 -18.19
N VAL A 82 -9.65 6.93 -17.84
CA VAL A 82 -10.06 8.15 -17.12
C VAL A 82 -9.29 8.27 -15.80
N MET A 83 -9.25 7.20 -15.02
CA MET A 83 -8.49 7.16 -13.77
C MET A 83 -6.99 7.39 -14.02
N VAL A 84 -6.38 6.65 -14.93
CA VAL A 84 -4.93 6.76 -15.22
C VAL A 84 -4.54 8.15 -15.72
N VAL A 85 -5.31 8.72 -16.64
CA VAL A 85 -5.01 10.02 -17.24
C VAL A 85 -5.18 11.16 -16.25
N LEU A 86 -6.24 11.15 -15.45
CA LEU A 86 -6.50 12.24 -14.51
C LEU A 86 -5.67 12.11 -13.22
N VAL A 87 -5.55 10.90 -12.66
CA VAL A 87 -4.88 10.68 -11.38
C VAL A 87 -3.38 10.44 -11.55
N GLY A 88 -2.93 9.79 -12.63
CA GLY A 88 -1.53 9.43 -12.82
C GLY A 88 -0.55 10.61 -12.67
N PRO A 89 -0.80 11.77 -13.31
CA PRO A 89 0.06 12.95 -13.16
C PRO A 89 0.13 13.50 -11.73
N THR A 90 -0.78 13.14 -10.83
CA THR A 90 -0.73 13.59 -9.43
C THR A 90 0.37 12.89 -8.63
N ALA A 91 0.90 11.77 -9.12
CA ALA A 91 1.96 11.02 -8.46
C ALA A 91 3.25 11.85 -8.31
N THR A 92 3.51 12.85 -9.16
CA THR A 92 4.77 13.62 -9.07
C THR A 92 4.80 14.65 -7.94
N ARG A 93 3.75 14.71 -7.10
CA ARG A 93 3.56 15.71 -6.03
C ARG A 93 3.96 15.15 -4.66
N ASP A 94 4.34 16.05 -3.75
CA ASP A 94 4.78 15.70 -2.39
C ASP A 94 3.62 15.44 -1.39
N HIS A 95 2.39 15.71 -1.81
CA HIS A 95 1.15 15.46 -1.06
C HIS A 95 1.06 16.13 0.34
N LEU A 96 1.57 17.35 0.47
CA LEU A 96 1.60 18.10 1.74
C LEU A 96 0.46 19.15 1.90
N GLY A 97 -0.51 19.17 0.98
CA GLY A 97 -1.66 20.07 1.04
C GLY A 97 -2.65 19.70 2.16
N ARG A 98 -3.40 20.71 2.66
CA ARG A 98 -4.42 20.55 3.73
C ARG A 98 -5.43 19.42 3.46
N PHE A 99 -5.75 19.18 2.19
CA PHE A 99 -6.74 18.19 1.77
C PHE A 99 -6.12 16.93 1.16
N ASP A 100 -4.78 16.80 1.09
CA ASP A 100 -4.15 15.69 0.39
C ASP A 100 -4.38 14.33 1.06
N TRP A 101 -4.86 14.32 2.31
CA TRP A 101 -5.36 13.12 2.98
C TRP A 101 -6.60 12.51 2.31
N LEU A 102 -7.35 13.27 1.50
CA LEU A 102 -8.47 12.77 0.70
C LEU A 102 -8.02 11.99 -0.54
N VAL A 103 -6.76 12.10 -0.95
CA VAL A 103 -6.30 11.51 -2.21
C VAL A 103 -6.39 9.97 -2.18
N PRO A 104 -5.86 9.26 -1.16
CA PRO A 104 -6.01 7.81 -1.10
C PRO A 104 -7.47 7.30 -1.14
N PRO A 105 -8.42 7.80 -0.32
CA PRO A 105 -9.79 7.30 -0.37
C PRO A 105 -10.52 7.65 -1.68
N LEU A 106 -10.22 8.79 -2.32
CA LEU A 106 -10.78 9.13 -3.63
C LEU A 106 -10.28 8.18 -4.72
N ILE A 107 -8.97 7.89 -4.75
CA ILE A 107 -8.39 6.92 -5.69
C ILE A 107 -8.99 5.54 -5.46
N ARG A 108 -9.09 5.09 -4.20
CA ARG A 108 -9.61 3.76 -3.88
C ARG A 108 -11.10 3.64 -4.22
N GLY A 109 -11.89 4.67 -3.94
CA GLY A 109 -13.29 4.73 -4.38
C GLY A 109 -13.43 4.66 -5.90
N GLY A 110 -12.59 5.39 -6.63
CA GLY A 110 -12.56 5.37 -8.10
C GLY A 110 -12.14 4.02 -8.66
N GLU A 111 -11.13 3.37 -8.08
CA GLU A 111 -10.69 2.02 -8.46
C GLU A 111 -11.82 1.00 -8.29
N PHE A 112 -12.45 0.95 -7.12
CA PHE A 112 -13.53 0.00 -6.86
C PHE A 112 -14.74 0.26 -7.74
N LEU A 113 -15.10 1.52 -7.96
CA LEU A 113 -16.19 1.86 -8.86
C LEU A 113 -15.89 1.43 -10.30
N ALA A 114 -14.68 1.69 -10.80
CA ALA A 114 -14.27 1.27 -12.14
C ALA A 114 -14.25 -0.26 -12.28
N VAL A 115 -13.70 -0.99 -11.30
CA VAL A 115 -13.70 -2.47 -11.27
C VAL A 115 -15.13 -3.02 -11.33
N LEU A 116 -16.04 -2.47 -10.52
CA LEU A 116 -17.42 -2.94 -10.45
C LEU A 116 -18.18 -2.63 -11.73
N LEU A 117 -18.09 -1.39 -12.25
CA LEU A 117 -18.76 -1.02 -13.49
C LEU A 117 -18.26 -1.86 -14.67
N THR A 118 -16.95 -1.92 -14.87
CA THR A 118 -16.35 -2.73 -15.95
C THR A 118 -16.67 -4.22 -15.80
N GLY A 119 -16.54 -4.76 -14.59
CA GLY A 119 -16.77 -6.17 -14.31
C GLY A 119 -18.23 -6.60 -14.48
N ILE A 120 -19.18 -5.79 -14.01
CA ILE A 120 -20.62 -6.08 -14.17
C ILE A 120 -21.02 -6.02 -15.64
N THR A 121 -20.58 -5.00 -16.39
CA THR A 121 -20.89 -4.91 -17.83
C THR A 121 -20.22 -6.02 -18.64
N ALA A 122 -19.06 -6.51 -18.20
CA ALA A 122 -18.38 -7.68 -18.80
C ALA A 122 -18.93 -9.04 -18.32
N ASP A 123 -20.02 -9.06 -17.56
CA ASP A 123 -20.63 -10.27 -16.97
C ASP A 123 -19.68 -11.13 -16.13
N VAL A 124 -18.74 -10.48 -15.43
CA VAL A 124 -17.88 -11.16 -14.45
C VAL A 124 -18.72 -11.58 -13.24
N PRO A 125 -18.54 -12.81 -12.72
CA PRO A 125 -19.27 -13.26 -11.53
C PRO A 125 -19.12 -12.28 -10.36
N LYS A 126 -20.25 -11.81 -9.82
CA LYS A 126 -20.28 -10.77 -8.76
C LYS A 126 -19.50 -11.17 -7.51
N TRP A 127 -19.52 -12.46 -7.14
CA TRP A 127 -18.75 -12.97 -6.00
C TRP A 127 -17.24 -12.79 -6.23
N LEU A 128 -16.77 -12.95 -7.47
CA LEU A 128 -15.37 -12.81 -7.79
C LEU A 128 -14.93 -11.34 -7.75
N LEU A 129 -15.76 -10.43 -8.26
CA LEU A 129 -15.55 -8.98 -8.11
C LEU A 129 -15.49 -8.57 -6.64
N PHE A 130 -16.41 -9.10 -5.82
CA PHE A 130 -16.40 -8.87 -4.38
C PHE A 130 -15.10 -9.34 -3.73
N VAL A 131 -14.63 -10.56 -4.05
CA VAL A 131 -13.38 -11.08 -3.49
C VAL A 131 -12.18 -10.24 -3.94
N LEU A 132 -12.11 -9.80 -5.20
CA LEU A 132 -11.05 -8.92 -5.66
C LEU A 132 -11.04 -7.59 -4.89
N VAL A 133 -12.19 -6.94 -4.76
CA VAL A 133 -12.34 -5.69 -4.00
C VAL A 133 -11.95 -5.91 -2.53
N TYR A 134 -12.34 -7.04 -1.94
CA TYR A 134 -11.96 -7.40 -0.58
C TYR A 134 -10.45 -7.57 -0.44
N VAL A 135 -9.79 -8.30 -1.34
CA VAL A 135 -8.33 -8.52 -1.31
C VAL A 135 -7.57 -7.19 -1.38
N VAL A 136 -7.97 -6.31 -2.30
CA VAL A 136 -7.36 -4.99 -2.47
C VAL A 136 -7.66 -4.07 -1.27
N GLY A 137 -8.89 -4.11 -0.77
CA GLY A 137 -9.31 -3.37 0.42
C GLY A 137 -8.57 -3.81 1.68
N TYR A 138 -8.39 -5.12 1.85
CA TYR A 138 -7.61 -5.71 2.94
C TYR A 138 -6.15 -5.26 2.90
N HIS A 139 -5.51 -5.27 1.73
CA HIS A 139 -4.13 -4.77 1.58
C HIS A 139 -4.00 -3.29 1.99
N THR A 140 -4.99 -2.47 1.62
CA THR A 140 -5.04 -1.06 2.03
C THR A 140 -5.17 -0.95 3.54
N TYR A 141 -6.07 -1.74 4.13
CA TYR A 141 -6.31 -1.76 5.57
C TYR A 141 -5.07 -2.20 6.35
N ASP A 142 -4.41 -3.29 5.93
CA ASP A 142 -3.18 -3.81 6.53
C ASP A 142 -2.07 -2.75 6.46
N THR A 143 -1.90 -2.09 5.32
CA THR A 143 -0.92 -1.00 5.14
C THR A 143 -1.19 0.16 6.11
N VAL A 144 -2.45 0.61 6.24
CA VAL A 144 -2.82 1.68 7.18
C VAL A 144 -2.52 1.28 8.63
N TYR A 145 -2.85 0.04 9.01
CA TYR A 145 -2.67 -0.42 10.37
C TYR A 145 -1.18 -0.58 10.73
N ARG A 146 -0.39 -1.18 9.84
CA ARG A 146 1.06 -1.38 10.05
C ARG A 146 1.81 -0.05 10.13
N THR A 147 1.54 0.88 9.22
CA THR A 147 2.21 2.20 9.19
C THR A 147 1.83 3.10 10.38
N ARG A 148 0.69 2.85 11.04
CA ARG A 148 0.35 3.48 12.33
C ARG A 148 1.20 2.94 13.48
N GLN A 149 1.62 1.68 13.39
CA GLN A 149 2.55 1.04 14.32
C GLN A 149 4.03 1.22 13.91
N SER A 150 4.31 2.12 12.96
CA SER A 150 5.65 2.35 12.39
C SER A 150 6.27 1.13 11.70
N ILE A 151 5.43 0.18 11.28
CA ILE A 151 5.82 -1.00 10.50
C ILE A 151 5.49 -0.69 9.04
N TRP A 152 6.48 -0.76 8.17
CA TRP A 152 6.32 -0.42 6.76
C TRP A 152 6.35 -1.70 5.91
N PRO A 153 5.36 -1.91 5.03
CA PRO A 153 5.46 -2.94 4.02
C PRO A 153 6.71 -2.70 3.16
N PRO A 154 7.46 -3.76 2.80
CA PRO A 154 8.60 -3.62 1.90
C PRO A 154 8.19 -2.99 0.56
N ALA A 155 9.04 -2.12 0.01
CA ALA A 155 8.74 -1.38 -1.23
C ALA A 155 8.40 -2.29 -2.42
N TRP A 156 8.97 -3.51 -2.48
CA TRP A 156 8.70 -4.47 -3.55
C TRP A 156 7.25 -4.93 -3.59
N VAL A 157 6.54 -4.93 -2.45
CA VAL A 157 5.14 -5.36 -2.34
C VAL A 157 4.23 -4.47 -3.16
N PHE A 158 4.46 -3.15 -3.13
CA PHE A 158 3.68 -2.19 -3.93
C PHE A 158 3.92 -2.38 -5.44
N GLN A 159 5.14 -2.75 -5.84
CA GLN A 159 5.45 -3.04 -7.24
C GLN A 159 4.82 -4.37 -7.68
N ALA A 160 4.94 -5.42 -6.87
CA ALA A 160 4.33 -6.72 -7.12
C ALA A 160 2.80 -6.67 -7.07
N GLY A 161 2.22 -5.80 -6.24
CA GLY A 161 0.78 -5.56 -6.13
C GLY A 161 0.19 -4.86 -7.35
N LEU A 162 1.01 -4.49 -8.34
CA LEU A 162 0.67 -3.85 -9.61
C LEU A 162 0.10 -2.42 -9.49
N GLY A 163 -0.20 -1.95 -8.28
CA GLY A 163 -0.88 -0.68 -8.04
C GLY A 163 -2.26 -0.58 -8.70
N TRP A 164 -2.97 0.50 -8.39
CA TRP A 164 -4.34 0.69 -8.91
C TRP A 164 -4.36 0.85 -10.42
N GLU A 165 -3.32 1.43 -11.02
CA GLU A 165 -3.32 1.76 -12.44
C GLU A 165 -3.17 0.51 -13.32
N VAL A 166 -2.25 -0.40 -13.01
CA VAL A 166 -2.05 -1.61 -13.83
C VAL A 166 -3.19 -2.58 -13.61
N ARG A 167 -3.71 -2.70 -12.37
CA ARG A 167 -4.90 -3.52 -12.11
C ARG A 167 -6.09 -3.07 -12.94
N LEU A 168 -6.38 -1.76 -12.97
CA LEU A 168 -7.46 -1.21 -13.79
C LEU A 168 -7.23 -1.42 -15.29
N LEU A 169 -6.01 -1.20 -15.78
CA LEU A 169 -5.68 -1.40 -17.20
C LEU A 169 -5.82 -2.87 -17.60
N LEU A 170 -5.38 -3.82 -16.77
CA LEU A 170 -5.54 -5.25 -17.02
C LEU A 170 -7.02 -5.65 -17.05
N ILE A 171 -7.80 -5.20 -16.07
CA ILE A 171 -9.24 -5.50 -16.00
C ILE A 171 -9.98 -4.90 -17.19
N GLY A 172 -9.72 -3.63 -17.51
CA GLY A 172 -10.31 -2.93 -18.65
C GLY A 172 -9.94 -3.56 -20.00
N ALA A 173 -8.66 -3.94 -20.18
CA ALA A 173 -8.20 -4.61 -21.40
C ALA A 173 -8.79 -6.02 -21.52
N GLY A 174 -8.79 -6.78 -20.42
CA GLY A 174 -9.41 -8.10 -20.37
C GLY A 174 -10.90 -8.05 -20.71
N ALA A 175 -11.62 -7.05 -20.20
CA ALA A 175 -13.01 -6.80 -20.52
C ALA A 175 -13.23 -6.39 -21.98
N ALA A 176 -12.40 -5.50 -22.51
CA ALA A 176 -12.44 -5.13 -23.92
C ALA A 176 -12.22 -6.32 -24.87
N LEU A 177 -11.40 -7.30 -24.45
CA LEU A 177 -11.08 -8.51 -25.20
C LEU A 177 -12.03 -9.68 -24.91
N GLY A 178 -13.04 -9.50 -24.05
CA GLY A 178 -14.02 -10.56 -23.72
C GLY A 178 -13.48 -11.66 -22.80
N VAL A 179 -12.37 -11.42 -22.09
CA VAL A 179 -11.73 -12.39 -21.17
C VAL A 179 -11.68 -11.88 -19.71
N ALA A 180 -12.54 -10.92 -19.36
CA ALA A 180 -12.56 -10.27 -18.03
C ALA A 180 -12.57 -11.26 -16.87
N THR A 181 -13.42 -12.29 -16.92
CA THR A 181 -13.56 -13.27 -15.83
C THR A 181 -12.25 -13.97 -15.52
N TRP A 182 -11.48 -14.37 -16.54
CA TRP A 182 -10.17 -14.98 -16.36
C TRP A 182 -9.15 -14.01 -15.79
N VAL A 183 -9.13 -12.76 -16.30
CA VAL A 183 -8.22 -11.73 -15.80
C VAL A 183 -8.49 -11.42 -14.33
N VAL A 184 -9.76 -11.21 -13.96
CA VAL A 184 -10.16 -10.97 -12.57
C VAL A 184 -9.83 -12.18 -11.70
N ALA A 185 -10.06 -13.41 -12.17
CA ALA A 185 -9.75 -14.62 -11.40
C ALA A 185 -8.25 -14.76 -11.11
N VAL A 186 -7.42 -14.59 -12.13
CA VAL A 186 -5.95 -14.66 -12.00
C VAL A 186 -5.45 -13.54 -11.10
N LEU A 187 -5.92 -12.30 -11.30
CA LEU A 187 -5.55 -11.17 -10.44
C LEU A 187 -5.96 -11.41 -8.98
N THR A 188 -7.16 -11.92 -8.75
CA THR A 188 -7.67 -12.21 -7.40
C THR A 188 -6.80 -13.25 -6.70
N LEU A 189 -6.48 -14.36 -7.38
CA LEU A 189 -5.62 -15.40 -6.82
C LEU A 189 -4.19 -14.87 -6.56
N TYR A 190 -3.61 -14.20 -7.55
CA TYR A 190 -2.26 -13.64 -7.45
C TYR A 190 -2.12 -12.63 -6.31
N LEU A 191 -2.99 -11.63 -6.26
CA LEU A 191 -2.97 -10.59 -5.23
C LEU A 191 -3.36 -11.16 -3.86
N GLY A 192 -4.32 -12.09 -3.81
CA GLY A 192 -4.74 -12.76 -2.58
C GLY A 192 -3.58 -13.50 -1.93
N VAL A 193 -2.85 -14.31 -2.72
CA VAL A 193 -1.66 -15.02 -2.23
C VAL A 193 -0.56 -14.03 -1.83
N LEU A 194 -0.26 -13.04 -2.68
CA LEU A 194 0.79 -12.05 -2.43
C LEU A 194 0.57 -11.32 -1.10
N PHE A 195 -0.62 -10.74 -0.90
CA PHE A 195 -0.92 -9.93 0.28
C PHE A 195 -1.13 -10.78 1.53
N ALA A 196 -1.71 -11.97 1.42
CA ALA A 196 -1.85 -12.87 2.56
C ALA A 196 -0.48 -13.34 3.07
N VAL A 197 0.41 -13.79 2.18
CA VAL A 197 1.75 -14.26 2.56
C VAL A 197 2.55 -13.11 3.17
N GLU A 198 2.54 -11.93 2.56
CA GLU A 198 3.33 -10.81 3.09
C GLU A 198 2.80 -10.31 4.44
N SER A 199 1.48 -10.22 4.61
CA SER A 199 0.88 -9.81 5.88
C SER A 199 1.20 -10.83 6.98
N VAL A 200 0.93 -12.13 6.75
CA VAL A 200 1.19 -13.19 7.75
C VAL A 200 2.67 -13.25 8.13
N THR A 201 3.57 -13.24 7.14
CA THR A 201 5.02 -13.31 7.43
C THR A 201 5.51 -12.07 8.19
N SER A 202 4.96 -10.90 7.92
CA SER A 202 5.31 -9.66 8.63
C SER A 202 4.84 -9.69 10.08
N TRP A 203 3.60 -10.09 10.33
CA TRP A 203 3.06 -10.17 11.69
C TRP A 203 3.77 -11.24 12.53
N VAL A 204 4.07 -12.40 11.96
CA VAL A 204 4.83 -13.46 12.66
C VAL A 204 6.26 -13.02 12.98
N ARG A 205 6.92 -12.27 12.09
CA ARG A 205 8.27 -11.72 12.37
C ARG A 205 8.26 -10.71 13.50
N LEU A 206 7.23 -9.86 13.54
CA LEU A 206 7.07 -8.88 14.61
C LEU A 206 6.90 -9.55 15.97
N ASP A 207 6.01 -10.54 16.03
CA ASP A 207 5.72 -11.31 17.26
C ASP A 207 6.99 -11.96 17.84
N LYS A 208 7.77 -12.62 16.98
CA LYS A 208 9.07 -13.21 17.36
C LYS A 208 10.06 -12.16 17.86
N ALA A 209 10.12 -10.99 17.21
CA ALA A 209 11.03 -9.91 17.59
C ALA A 209 10.59 -9.19 18.88
N SER A 210 9.31 -9.19 19.23
CA SER A 210 8.85 -8.74 20.55
C SER A 210 9.18 -9.76 21.63
N ALA A 211 8.97 -11.05 21.37
CA ALA A 211 9.29 -12.11 22.33
C ALA A 211 10.80 -12.13 22.65
N SER A 212 11.68 -11.97 21.65
CA SER A 212 13.13 -11.92 21.87
C SER A 212 13.57 -10.72 22.69
N ARG A 213 12.97 -9.54 22.47
CA ARG A 213 13.27 -8.33 23.26
C ARG A 213 12.81 -8.43 24.70
N ALA A 214 11.67 -9.09 24.95
CA ALA A 214 11.19 -9.34 26.30
C ALA A 214 12.11 -10.30 27.07
N ALA A 215 12.61 -11.35 26.39
CA ALA A 215 13.60 -12.25 26.99
C ALA A 215 14.92 -11.53 27.32
N GLU A 216 15.43 -10.70 26.39
CA GLU A 216 16.65 -9.92 26.61
C GLU A 216 16.50 -8.89 27.75
N SER A 217 15.34 -8.25 27.89
CA SER A 217 15.11 -7.36 29.04
C SER A 217 15.06 -8.12 30.37
N ASP A 218 14.47 -9.31 30.40
CA ASP A 218 14.40 -10.16 31.59
C ASP A 218 15.82 -10.60 32.03
N ASP A 219 16.67 -10.97 31.06
CA ASP A 219 18.08 -11.29 31.29
C ASP A 219 18.89 -10.11 31.83
N LEU A 220 18.55 -8.87 31.43
CA LEU A 220 19.20 -7.64 31.91
C LEU A 220 18.68 -7.16 33.26
N GLU A 221 17.46 -7.53 33.64
CA GLU A 221 16.83 -7.19 34.92
C GLU A 221 17.16 -8.18 36.04
N ALA A 222 17.71 -9.35 35.70
CA ALA A 222 18.19 -10.33 36.68
C ALA A 222 19.24 -9.73 37.63
N SER A 223 18.97 -9.78 38.93
CA SER A 223 19.88 -9.25 39.95
C SER A 223 21.17 -10.10 40.00
N PRO A 224 22.36 -9.50 40.26
CA PRO A 224 23.60 -10.27 40.42
C PRO A 224 23.50 -11.42 41.43
N GLU A 225 22.64 -11.29 42.45
CA GLU A 225 22.37 -12.33 43.45
C GLU A 225 21.59 -13.52 42.86
N GLU A 226 20.63 -13.28 41.96
CA GLU A 226 19.83 -14.32 41.30
C GLU A 226 20.65 -15.11 40.27
N VAL A 227 21.52 -14.41 39.53
CA VAL A 227 22.49 -15.04 38.62
C VAL A 227 23.48 -15.91 39.39
N GLN A 228 23.89 -15.47 40.58
CA GLN A 228 24.82 -16.20 41.44
C GLN A 228 24.15 -17.40 42.15
N GLU A 229 22.90 -17.28 42.60
CA GLU A 229 22.10 -18.41 43.12
C GLU A 229 21.84 -19.48 42.05
N GLN A 230 21.50 -19.08 40.81
CA GLN A 230 21.33 -20.02 39.70
C GLN A 230 22.64 -20.76 39.38
N ALA A 231 23.78 -20.05 39.31
CA ALA A 231 25.08 -20.67 39.06
C ALA A 231 25.52 -21.63 40.17
N THR A 232 25.16 -21.33 41.43
CA THR A 232 25.49 -22.18 42.58
C THR A 232 24.57 -23.40 42.64
N GLY A 233 23.28 -23.25 42.33
CA GLY A 233 22.31 -24.33 42.29
C GLY A 233 22.53 -25.34 41.16
N ASP A 234 23.03 -24.92 40.01
CA ASP A 234 23.44 -25.82 38.92
C ASP A 234 24.72 -26.62 39.25
N ALA A 235 25.63 -26.03 40.03
CA ALA A 235 26.86 -26.71 40.48
C ALA A 235 26.59 -27.79 41.54
N GLU A 236 25.52 -27.68 42.32
CA GLU A 236 25.13 -28.69 43.33
C GLU A 236 24.31 -29.86 42.75
N ARG A 237 23.83 -29.76 41.50
CA ARG A 237 23.05 -30.81 40.83
C ARG A 237 23.86 -31.69 39.86
N GLY A 238 25.15 -31.41 39.67
CA GLY A 238 26.10 -32.22 38.88
C GLY A 238 26.92 -33.16 39.75
#